data_AF-A0A4Y2UFK6-F1
#
_entry.id   AF-A0A4Y2UFK6-F1
#
_cell.length_a   1.000
_cell.length_b   1.000
_cell.length_c   1.000
_cell.angle_alpha   90.00
_cell.angle_beta   90.00
_cell.angle_gamma   90.00
#
_symmetry.space_group_name_H-M   'P 1'
#
loop_
_entity.id
_entity.type
_entity.pdbx_description
1 polymer ?
#
loop_
_entity_poly.entity_id
_entity_poly.type
_entity_poly.pdbx_seq_one_letter_code
_entity_poly.pdbx_strand_id
1 'polypeptide(L)'
;MQLDAIWWSPTLEIKRSRVRALRRRSQATREQNERFQRKIKYKKEYAEYKIMIKKAKRECIIEFLENHTKELGVIKNILKDKKLDIKKVLIVQDNGELNREFADSGDYVLKKHFPVVEEDIRVEGYRNRGDDIKYFTITFI
;
A
#
# COMPACT_ATOMS: atom_id res chain seq x y z
N MET A 1 0.97 19.71 4.52
CA MET A 1 2.18 19.19 3.83
C MET A 1 1.81 17.84 3.25
N GLN A 2 1.74 17.71 1.92
CA GLN A 2 1.33 16.44 1.30
C GLN A 2 2.51 15.47 1.47
N LEU A 3 2.35 14.40 2.27
CA LEU A 3 3.37 13.38 2.39
C LEU A 3 3.54 12.71 1.02
N ASP A 4 4.73 12.85 0.44
CA ASP A 4 5.10 12.07 -0.74
C ASP A 4 4.94 10.57 -0.41
N ALA A 5 4.57 9.77 -1.40
CA ALA A 5 4.34 8.34 -1.20
C ALA A 5 5.58 7.67 -0.58
N ILE A 6 5.42 6.67 0.30
CA ILE A 6 6.52 6.05 1.06
C ILE A 6 7.63 5.49 0.17
N TRP A 7 7.30 4.97 -1.02
CA TRP A 7 8.24 4.46 -2.02
C TRP A 7 8.90 5.56 -2.88
N TRP A 8 8.58 6.83 -2.64
CA TRP A 8 9.12 7.97 -3.38
C TRP A 8 10.55 8.30 -2.91
N SER A 9 11.44 8.60 -3.85
CA SER A 9 12.84 8.93 -3.54
C SER A 9 13.36 10.09 -4.39
N PRO A 10 14.37 10.85 -3.91
CA PRO A 10 15.00 11.92 -4.69
C PRO A 10 15.49 11.43 -6.06
N THR A 11 16.03 10.22 -6.13
CA THR A 11 16.47 9.58 -7.38
C THR A 11 15.32 9.40 -8.37
N LEU A 12 14.13 9.00 -7.91
CA LEU A 12 12.93 8.89 -8.75
C LEU A 12 12.43 10.26 -9.22
N GLU A 13 12.49 11.31 -8.39
CA GLU A 13 12.12 12.66 -8.81
C GLU A 13 13.11 13.24 -9.83
N ILE A 14 14.41 13.00 -9.68
CA ILE A 14 15.42 13.38 -10.69
C ILE A 14 15.11 12.69 -12.04
N LYS A 15 14.85 11.38 -12.02
CA LYS A 15 14.51 10.63 -13.24
C LYS A 15 13.18 11.10 -13.84
N ARG A 16 12.16 11.38 -13.01
CA ARG A 16 10.87 11.96 -13.44
C ARG A 16 11.06 13.31 -14.12
N SER A 17 11.87 14.19 -13.53
CA SER A 17 12.20 15.51 -14.08
C SER A 17 12.89 15.38 -15.44
N ARG A 18 13.89 14.49 -15.55
CA ARG A 18 14.57 14.18 -16.82
C ARG A 18 13.60 13.70 -17.90
N VAL A 19 12.72 12.75 -17.57
CA VAL A 19 11.69 12.25 -18.50
C VAL A 19 10.76 13.37 -18.94
N ARG A 20 10.29 14.21 -18.02
CA ARG A 20 9.43 15.37 -18.34
C ARG A 20 10.14 16.34 -19.27
N ALA A 21 11.40 16.66 -19.00
CA ALA A 21 12.19 17.53 -19.85
C ALA A 21 12.39 16.95 -21.27
N LEU A 22 12.64 15.65 -21.39
CA LEU A 22 12.76 14.97 -22.69
C LEU A 22 11.44 14.96 -23.45
N ARG A 23 10.31 14.71 -22.77
CA ARG A 23 8.98 14.76 -23.37
C ARG A 23 8.68 16.14 -23.94
N ARG A 24 8.90 17.20 -23.15
CA ARG A 24 8.69 18.59 -23.60
C ARG A 24 9.56 18.92 -24.81
N ARG A 25 10.84 18.57 -24.78
CA ARG A 25 11.76 18.77 -25.92
C ARG A 25 11.30 18.04 -27.18
N SER A 26 10.85 16.79 -27.06
CA SER A 26 10.31 16.02 -28.19
C SER A 26 9.01 16.62 -28.74
N GLN A 27 8.15 17.18 -27.89
CA GLN A 27 6.90 17.83 -28.31
C GLN A 27 7.15 19.19 -28.98
N ALA A 28 8.18 19.93 -28.56
CA ALA A 28 8.52 21.24 -29.10
C ALA A 28 9.28 21.20 -30.44
N THR A 29 9.91 20.06 -30.79
CA THR A 29 10.63 19.92 -32.08
C THR A 29 9.66 19.91 -33.27
N ARG A 30 9.89 20.81 -34.23
CA ARG A 30 9.12 20.89 -35.49
C ARG A 30 9.65 19.95 -36.57
N GLU A 31 10.97 19.89 -36.74
CA GLU A 31 11.63 19.05 -37.74
C GLU A 31 11.37 17.56 -37.45
N GLN A 32 10.93 16.80 -38.46
CA GLN A 32 10.36 15.47 -38.25
C GLN A 32 11.39 14.43 -37.84
N ASN A 33 12.59 14.45 -38.43
CA ASN A 33 13.61 13.45 -38.18
C ASN A 33 14.21 13.60 -36.76
N GLU A 34 14.60 14.80 -36.37
CA GLU A 34 15.01 15.17 -35.03
C GLU A 34 13.91 14.87 -34.00
N ARG A 35 12.64 15.15 -34.35
CA ARG A 35 11.50 14.82 -33.48
C ARG A 35 11.42 13.33 -33.24
N PHE A 36 11.61 12.51 -34.28
CA PHE A 36 11.62 11.06 -34.19
C PHE A 36 12.77 10.57 -33.29
N GLN A 37 13.99 11.05 -33.50
CA GLN A 37 15.15 10.70 -32.67
C GLN A 37 14.95 11.08 -31.20
N ARG A 38 14.45 12.30 -30.93
CA ARG A 38 14.14 12.75 -29.57
C ARG A 38 13.01 11.94 -28.94
N LYS A 39 12.02 11.50 -29.73
CA LYS A 39 10.92 10.64 -29.27
C LYS A 39 11.43 9.25 -28.86
N ILE A 40 12.37 8.66 -29.60
CA ILE A 40 13.04 7.41 -29.23
C ILE A 40 13.74 7.58 -27.87
N LYS A 41 14.56 8.62 -27.74
CA LYS A 41 15.29 8.91 -26.49
C LYS A 41 14.36 9.08 -25.28
N TYR A 42 13.28 9.87 -25.45
CA TYR A 42 12.25 10.03 -24.42
C TYR A 42 11.60 8.69 -24.03
N LYS A 43 11.18 7.89 -25.02
CA LYS A 43 10.49 6.62 -24.76
C LYS A 43 11.37 5.63 -24.01
N LYS A 44 12.66 5.55 -24.37
CA LYS A 44 13.63 4.70 -23.66
C LYS A 44 13.73 5.09 -22.18
N GLU A 45 13.97 6.36 -21.91
CA GLU A 45 14.09 6.89 -20.54
C GLU A 45 12.80 6.74 -19.73
N TYR A 46 11.64 6.89 -20.39
CA TYR A 46 10.35 6.69 -19.76
C TYR A 46 10.11 5.22 -19.37
N ALA A 47 10.53 4.26 -20.22
CA ALA A 47 10.44 2.85 -19.90
C ALA A 47 11.30 2.49 -18.68
N GLU A 48 12.55 2.96 -18.64
CA GLU A 48 13.43 2.80 -17.48
C GLU A 48 12.81 3.38 -16.20
N TYR A 49 12.27 4.60 -16.27
CA TYR A 49 11.60 5.23 -15.13
C TYR A 49 10.41 4.40 -14.62
N LYS A 50 9.59 3.82 -15.51
CA LYS A 50 8.49 2.94 -15.10
C LYS A 50 8.98 1.69 -14.37
N ILE A 51 10.09 1.09 -14.83
CA ILE A 51 10.69 -0.07 -14.18
C ILE A 51 11.16 0.30 -12.78
N MET A 52 11.81 1.46 -12.63
CA MET A 52 12.26 1.95 -11.32
C MET A 52 11.09 2.17 -10.35
N ILE A 53 9.97 2.76 -10.79
CA ILE A 53 8.78 2.90 -9.94
C ILE A 53 8.26 1.52 -9.50
N LYS A 54 8.14 0.56 -10.42
CA LYS A 54 7.66 -0.78 -10.08
C LYS A 54 8.59 -1.46 -9.07
N LYS A 55 9.90 -1.30 -9.24
CA LYS A 55 10.91 -1.82 -8.31
C LYS A 55 10.77 -1.18 -6.93
N ALA A 56 10.77 0.15 -6.85
CA ALA A 56 10.64 0.87 -5.58
C ALA A 56 9.36 0.53 -4.82
N LYS A 57 8.23 0.39 -5.52
CA LYS A 57 6.97 -0.05 -4.89
C LYS A 57 7.08 -1.46 -4.31
N ARG A 58 7.70 -2.39 -5.03
CA ARG A 58 7.89 -3.77 -4.55
C ARG A 58 8.82 -3.82 -3.36
N GLU A 59 9.95 -3.11 -3.42
CA GLU A 59 10.91 -3.05 -2.32
C GLU A 59 10.28 -2.45 -1.07
N CYS A 60 9.53 -1.35 -1.20
CA CYS A 60 8.80 -0.75 -0.08
C CYS A 60 7.80 -1.71 0.57
N ILE A 61 7.07 -2.51 -0.22
CA ILE A 61 6.16 -3.53 0.32
C ILE A 61 6.95 -4.65 1.01
N ILE A 62 8.04 -5.12 0.42
CA ILE A 62 8.89 -6.16 1.01
C ILE A 62 9.46 -5.67 2.34
N GLU A 63 10.07 -4.48 2.39
CA GLU A 63 10.60 -3.89 3.62
C GLU A 63 9.52 -3.72 4.69
N PHE A 64 8.33 -3.24 4.30
CA PHE A 64 7.20 -3.14 5.21
C PHE A 64 6.84 -4.51 5.80
N LEU A 65 6.72 -5.54 4.96
CA LEU A 65 6.39 -6.89 5.40
C LEU A 65 7.49 -7.51 6.25
N GLU A 66 8.77 -7.32 5.90
CA GLU A 66 9.92 -7.84 6.66
C GLU A 66 10.01 -7.24 8.05
N ASN A 67 9.69 -5.95 8.19
CA ASN A 67 9.67 -5.29 9.50
C ASN A 67 8.54 -5.84 10.39
N HIS A 68 7.35 -6.06 9.84
CA HIS A 68 6.20 -6.56 10.62
C HIS A 68 6.16 -8.09 10.78
N THR A 69 6.79 -8.86 9.90
CA THR A 69 6.85 -10.33 10.04
C THR A 69 7.78 -10.76 11.18
N LYS A 70 8.80 -9.96 11.51
CA LYS A 70 9.61 -10.17 12.72
C LYS A 70 8.74 -10.05 13.98
N GLU A 71 7.87 -9.05 14.03
CA GLU A 71 6.92 -8.86 15.12
C GLU A 71 5.88 -10.00 15.19
N LEU A 72 5.35 -10.44 14.05
CA LEU A 72 4.48 -11.62 13.97
C LEU A 72 5.18 -12.90 14.45
N GLY A 73 6.47 -13.06 14.17
CA GLY A 73 7.28 -14.18 14.67
C GLY A 73 7.38 -14.17 16.20
N VAL A 74 7.60 -13.00 16.79
CA VAL A 74 7.61 -12.81 18.25
C VAL A 74 6.22 -13.11 18.84
N ILE A 75 5.15 -12.55 18.26
CA ILE A 75 3.76 -12.80 18.69
C ILE A 75 3.40 -14.28 18.58
N LYS A 76 3.80 -14.95 17.49
CA LYS A 76 3.56 -16.39 17.29
C LYS A 76 4.34 -17.24 18.30
N ASN A 77 5.56 -16.84 18.65
CA ASN A 77 6.36 -17.54 19.66
C ASN A 77 5.76 -17.34 21.06
N ILE A 78 5.30 -16.13 21.39
CA ILE A 78 4.52 -15.84 22.61
C ILE A 78 3.26 -16.71 22.65
N LEU A 79 2.44 -16.75 21.59
CA LEU A 79 1.22 -17.57 21.53
C LEU A 79 1.48 -19.08 21.59
N LYS A 80 2.64 -19.55 21.12
CA LYS A 80 3.05 -20.96 21.21
C LYS A 80 3.56 -21.35 22.58
N ASP A 81 3.95 -20.38 23.40
CA ASP A 81 4.45 -20.61 24.74
C ASP A 81 3.27 -21.06 25.62
N LYS A 82 3.09 -22.38 25.75
CA LYS A 82 1.99 -23.00 26.53
C LYS A 82 2.01 -22.62 28.03
N LYS A 83 3.07 -21.93 28.49
CA LYS A 83 3.20 -21.33 29.82
C LYS A 83 2.43 -20.02 29.98
N LEU A 84 2.07 -19.37 28.88
CA LEU A 84 1.02 -18.36 28.90
C LEU A 84 -0.28 -19.12 29.05
N ASP A 85 -0.58 -19.46 30.30
CA ASP A 85 -1.94 -19.56 30.76
C ASP A 85 -2.51 -18.16 30.52
N ILE A 86 -2.98 -17.91 29.29
CA ILE A 86 -3.82 -16.77 28.93
C ILE A 86 -5.08 -17.03 29.74
N LYS A 87 -4.99 -16.77 31.05
CA LYS A 87 -6.11 -16.69 31.95
C LYS A 87 -7.02 -15.74 31.25
N LYS A 88 -8.09 -16.28 30.68
CA LYS A 88 -9.16 -15.55 29.99
C LYS A 88 -9.41 -14.31 30.82
N VAL A 89 -8.84 -13.19 30.42
CA VAL A 89 -9.02 -11.94 31.14
C VAL A 89 -10.46 -11.61 30.83
N LEU A 90 -11.35 -11.91 31.79
CA LEU A 90 -12.73 -11.48 31.76
C LEU A 90 -12.67 -9.96 31.58
N ILE A 91 -13.04 -9.50 30.39
CA ILE A 91 -13.00 -8.08 30.07
C ILE A 91 -14.10 -7.44 30.90
N VAL A 92 -13.70 -6.57 31.83
CA VAL A 92 -14.61 -5.76 32.63
C VAL A 92 -15.14 -4.67 31.71
N GLN A 93 -16.45 -4.66 31.52
CA GLN A 93 -17.13 -3.59 30.78
C GLN A 93 -17.05 -2.27 31.56
N ASP A 94 -17.32 -1.14 30.90
CA ASP A 94 -17.26 0.19 31.53
C ASP A 94 -18.29 0.36 32.67
N ASN A 95 -19.26 -0.55 32.80
CA ASN A 95 -20.24 -0.64 33.89
C ASN A 95 -19.78 -1.52 35.09
N GLY A 96 -18.59 -2.11 35.03
CA GLY A 96 -18.05 -2.98 36.08
C GLY A 96 -18.48 -4.46 36.00
N GLU A 97 -19.31 -4.85 35.03
CA GLU A 97 -19.74 -6.24 34.86
C GLU A 97 -18.72 -7.08 34.06
N LEU A 98 -18.63 -8.36 34.41
CA LEU A 98 -17.75 -9.35 33.76
C LEU A 98 -18.49 -10.00 32.59
N ASN A 99 -17.90 -9.94 31.38
CA ASN A 99 -18.42 -10.68 30.23
C ASN A 99 -18.42 -12.19 30.51
N ARG A 100 -19.60 -12.80 30.51
CA ARG A 100 -19.78 -14.24 30.81
C ARG A 100 -19.47 -15.14 29.62
N GLU A 101 -19.46 -14.61 28.40
CA GLU A 101 -19.21 -15.37 27.17
C GLU A 101 -18.08 -14.78 26.30
N PHE A 102 -17.28 -15.69 25.74
CA PHE A 102 -16.06 -15.36 24.99
C PHE A 102 -16.36 -14.65 23.66
N ALA A 103 -17.48 -15.00 23.02
CA ALA A 103 -17.92 -14.38 21.76
C ALA A 103 -18.13 -12.87 21.92
N ASP A 104 -18.73 -12.45 23.03
CA ASP A 104 -19.04 -11.05 23.31
C ASP A 104 -17.79 -10.21 23.65
N SER A 105 -16.74 -10.85 24.18
CA SER A 105 -15.50 -10.18 24.55
C SER A 105 -14.66 -9.74 23.35
N GLY A 106 -14.62 -10.55 22.29
CA GLY A 106 -13.92 -10.20 21.05
C GLY A 106 -14.59 -9.04 20.33
N ASP A 107 -15.92 -9.10 20.26
CA ASP A 107 -16.75 -8.09 19.59
C ASP A 107 -16.66 -6.72 20.29
N TYR A 108 -16.57 -6.71 21.62
CA TYR A 108 -16.36 -5.51 22.41
C TYR A 108 -14.99 -4.86 22.16
N VAL A 109 -13.90 -5.64 22.17
CA VAL A 109 -12.54 -5.13 21.90
C VAL A 109 -12.46 -4.54 20.50
N LEU A 110 -13.04 -5.23 19.51
CA LEU A 110 -13.08 -4.75 18.14
C LEU A 110 -13.85 -3.44 18.03
N LYS A 111 -15.05 -3.33 18.60
CA LYS A 111 -15.85 -2.08 18.58
C LYS A 111 -15.17 -0.91 19.32
N LYS A 112 -14.43 -1.19 20.41
CA LYS A 112 -13.73 -0.16 21.20
C LYS A 112 -12.52 0.42 20.46
N HIS A 113 -11.76 -0.41 19.75
CA HIS A 113 -10.54 0.02 19.06
C HIS A 113 -10.76 0.36 17.58
N PHE A 114 -11.81 -0.20 16.98
CA PHE A 114 -12.19 0.00 15.59
C PHE A 114 -13.68 0.37 15.55
N PRO A 115 -14.02 1.63 15.86
CA PRO A 115 -15.40 2.10 15.80
C PRO A 115 -15.93 1.83 14.38
N VAL A 116 -17.09 1.18 14.31
CA VAL A 116 -17.80 0.95 13.05
C VAL A 116 -18.10 2.32 12.46
N VAL A 117 -17.42 2.65 11.38
CA VAL A 117 -17.72 3.86 10.61
C VAL A 117 -18.98 3.54 9.83
N GLU A 118 -20.08 4.26 10.11
CA GLU A 118 -21.27 4.21 9.25
C GLU A 118 -20.82 4.46 7.80
N GLU A 119 -21.18 3.55 6.89
CA GLU A 119 -20.90 3.68 5.46
C GLU A 119 -21.66 4.88 4.89
N ASP A 120 -21.11 6.07 5.10
CA ASP A 120 -21.57 7.31 4.47
C ASP A 120 -20.40 8.05 3.84
N ILE A 121 -19.49 7.29 3.23
CA ILE A 121 -18.66 7.81 2.15
C ILE A 121 -19.30 7.36 0.85
N ARG A 122 -20.31 8.12 0.40
CA ARG A 122 -20.68 8.14 -1.02
C ARG A 122 -19.43 8.47 -1.83
N VAL A 123 -18.76 7.45 -2.36
CA VAL A 123 -17.68 7.65 -3.33
C VAL A 123 -18.31 7.96 -4.69
N GLU A 124 -18.87 9.16 -4.79
CA GLU A 124 -19.31 9.74 -6.06
C GLU A 124 -18.08 10.29 -6.77
N GLY A 125 -17.33 9.41 -7.45
CA GLY A 125 -16.09 9.84 -8.12
C GLY A 125 -15.36 8.83 -9.00
N TYR A 126 -15.63 7.52 -8.92
CA TYR A 126 -15.00 6.56 -9.83
C TYR A 126 -15.86 6.32 -11.08
N ARG A 127 -15.93 7.35 -11.95
CA ARG A 127 -16.30 7.12 -13.35
C ARG A 127 -15.19 6.29 -14.02
N ASN A 128 -15.57 5.07 -14.42
CA ASN A 128 -15.05 4.29 -15.55
C ASN A 128 -13.54 4.17 -15.72
N ARG A 129 -12.96 3.09 -15.19
CA ARG A 129 -11.87 2.34 -15.84
C ARG A 129 -12.07 0.84 -15.63
N GLY A 130 -12.91 0.25 -16.47
CA GLY A 130 -13.24 -1.18 -16.49
C GLY A 130 -12.12 -2.11 -17.00
N ASP A 131 -10.88 -1.64 -17.15
CA ASP A 131 -9.80 -2.41 -17.78
C ASP A 131 -8.67 -2.83 -16.82
N ASP A 132 -8.62 -2.32 -15.59
CA ASP A 132 -7.47 -2.55 -14.68
C ASP A 132 -7.67 -3.68 -13.65
N ILE A 133 -8.83 -4.36 -13.62
CA ILE A 133 -9.16 -5.38 -12.59
C ILE A 133 -8.82 -6.81 -13.05
N LYS A 134 -8.46 -7.03 -14.33
CA LYS A 134 -8.26 -8.38 -14.89
C LYS A 134 -7.00 -9.14 -14.42
N TYR A 135 -6.18 -8.58 -13.52
CA TYR A 135 -4.91 -9.20 -13.11
C TYR A 135 -4.81 -9.58 -11.62
N PHE A 136 -5.90 -9.52 -10.85
CA PHE A 136 -5.88 -9.83 -9.41
C PHE A 136 -6.67 -11.09 -9.01
N THR A 137 -6.73 -12.11 -9.87
CA THR A 137 -7.09 -13.47 -9.42
C THR A 137 -5.83 -14.21 -9.00
N ILE A 138 -5.55 -14.21 -7.69
CA ILE A 138 -4.66 -15.19 -7.07
C ILE A 138 -5.52 -16.44 -6.84
N THR A 139 -5.33 -17.47 -7.66
CA THR A 139 -5.86 -18.81 -7.40
C THR A 139 -4.92 -19.52 -6.43
N PHE A 140 -5.43 -19.88 -5.25
CA PHE A 140 -4.76 -20.81 -4.36
C PHE A 140 -4.93 -22.23 -4.92
N ILE A 141 -3.81 -22.92 -5.14
CA ILE A 141 -3.74 -24.38 -5.30
C ILE A 141 -3.42 -24.96 -3.92
#